data_AF-A0A1V5BK83-F1
#
_entry.id   AF-A0A1V5BK83-F1
#
_cell.length_a   1.000
_cell.length_b   1.000
_cell.length_c   1.000
_cell.angle_alpha   90.00
_cell.angle_beta   90.00
_cell.angle_gamma   90.00
#
_symmetry.space_group_name_H-M   'P 1'
#
loop_
_entity.id
_entity.type
_entity.pdbx_description
1 polymer ?
#
loop_
_entity_poly.entity_id
_entity_poly.type
_entity_poly.pdbx_seq_one_letter_code
_entity_poly.pdbx_strand_id
1 'polypeptide(L)'
;MDKDSAKLHKAKFKKDQDHDPAHAEFRQNVMSVTKITEGPHNGLVKDSSPMHDDNYSRADDTAGNTINDVDFVSEDNPGASGLDADDKLNYSFTAEQMIIDTSDGNKVIAKRGPHTATIKGKDPRVYDNALPFTAT
;
A
#
# COMPACT_ATOMS: atom_id res chain seq x y z
N MET A 1 22.67 -6.55 -9.20
CA MET A 1 21.36 -6.12 -9.72
C MET A 1 20.50 -5.94 -8.48
N ASP A 2 20.72 -4.86 -7.73
CA ASP A 2 19.99 -4.60 -6.49
C ASP A 2 18.73 -3.82 -6.86
N LYS A 3 17.63 -4.56 -6.94
CA LYS A 3 16.29 -3.97 -6.94
C LYS A 3 16.11 -3.39 -5.54
N ASP A 4 16.19 -2.08 -5.42
CA ASP A 4 15.70 -1.34 -4.26
C ASP A 4 14.26 -1.77 -4.03
N SER A 5 14.12 -2.70 -3.11
CA SER A 5 12.90 -3.47 -2.94
C SER A 5 11.85 -2.53 -2.37
N ALA A 6 10.82 -2.25 -3.17
CA ALA A 6 9.51 -1.85 -2.66
C ALA A 6 9.25 -2.60 -1.35
N LYS A 7 8.84 -1.90 -0.28
CA LYS A 7 8.52 -2.60 0.97
C LYS A 7 7.36 -3.52 0.66
N LEU A 8 7.62 -4.83 0.69
CA LEU A 8 6.61 -5.84 0.44
C LEU A 8 5.64 -5.87 1.63
N HIS A 9 4.36 -5.67 1.35
CA HIS A 9 3.30 -5.99 2.29
C HIS A 9 3.04 -7.49 2.23
N LYS A 10 3.13 -8.14 3.41
CA LYS A 10 2.92 -9.59 3.54
C LYS A 10 1.73 -9.81 4.45
N ALA A 11 0.74 -10.54 3.95
CA ALA A 11 -0.36 -11.07 4.75
C ALA A 11 -0.30 -12.61 4.73
N LYS A 12 -0.86 -13.23 5.77
CA LYS A 12 -0.93 -14.68 5.87
C LYS A 12 -2.34 -15.11 6.28
N PHE A 13 -2.97 -15.90 5.43
CA PHE A 13 -4.30 -16.46 5.62
C PHE A 13 -4.21 -17.69 6.52
N LYS A 14 -5.29 -17.93 7.27
CA LYS A 14 -5.41 -19.09 8.13
C LYS A 14 -5.70 -20.32 7.28
N LYS A 15 -5.11 -21.46 7.64
CA LYS A 15 -5.43 -22.78 7.08
C LYS A 15 -5.62 -23.76 8.22
N ASP A 16 -6.86 -24.15 8.48
CA ASP A 16 -7.23 -25.16 9.47
C ASP A 16 -8.53 -25.87 9.05
N GLN A 17 -9.11 -26.67 9.94
CA GLN A 17 -10.32 -27.44 9.65
C GLN A 17 -11.53 -26.54 9.29
N ASP A 18 -11.54 -25.30 9.77
CA ASP A 18 -12.67 -24.39 9.63
C ASP A 18 -12.43 -23.30 8.56
N HIS A 19 -11.18 -23.15 8.07
CA HIS A 19 -10.79 -22.09 7.14
C HIS A 19 -9.95 -22.63 5.99
N ASP A 20 -10.51 -22.55 4.78
CA ASP A 20 -9.82 -22.79 3.52
C ASP A 20 -9.31 -21.47 2.93
N PRO A 21 -7.98 -21.30 2.73
CA PRO A 21 -7.41 -20.12 2.06
C PRO A 21 -7.99 -19.85 0.66
N ALA A 22 -8.54 -20.87 -0.01
CA ALA A 22 -9.23 -20.71 -1.30
C ALA A 22 -10.44 -19.76 -1.22
N HIS A 23 -11.04 -19.64 -0.04
CA HIS A 23 -12.18 -18.77 0.25
C HIS A 23 -11.77 -17.53 1.05
N ALA A 24 -10.47 -17.22 1.14
CA ALA A 24 -9.98 -16.02 1.80
C ALA A 24 -9.62 -14.94 0.77
N GLU A 25 -10.13 -13.73 0.99
CA GLU A 25 -9.86 -12.55 0.17
C GLU A 25 -9.15 -11.48 1.00
N PHE A 26 -8.17 -10.80 0.41
CA PHE A 26 -7.55 -9.63 1.02
C PHE A 26 -8.30 -8.39 0.54
N ARG A 27 -8.59 -7.45 1.45
CA ARG A 27 -9.15 -6.15 1.07
C ARG A 27 -8.50 -5.03 1.86
N GLN A 28 -8.33 -3.88 1.24
CA GLN A 28 -7.79 -2.69 1.90
C GLN A 28 -8.74 -1.51 1.75
N ASN A 29 -9.04 -0.87 2.88
CA ASN A 29 -9.68 0.44 2.88
C ASN A 29 -8.62 1.48 3.16
N VAL A 30 -8.61 2.57 2.40
CA VAL A 30 -7.60 3.64 2.50
C VAL A 30 -8.23 5.01 2.51
N MET A 31 -7.51 5.95 3.11
CA MET A 31 -7.64 7.37 2.79
C MET A 31 -6.25 8.00 2.74
N SER A 32 -6.11 9.03 1.94
CA SER A 32 -4.89 9.82 1.88
C SER A 32 -5.18 11.31 1.74
N VAL A 33 -4.28 12.10 2.32
CA VAL A 33 -4.24 13.55 2.16
C VAL A 33 -2.85 13.93 1.70
N THR A 34 -2.75 14.59 0.56
CA THR A 34 -1.54 15.21 0.03
C THR A 34 -1.69 16.71 0.14
N LYS A 35 -0.72 17.38 0.77
CA LYS A 35 -0.64 18.84 0.78
C LYS A 35 0.75 19.30 0.36
N ILE A 36 0.84 20.23 -0.59
CA ILE A 36 2.08 20.90 -0.96
C ILE A 36 2.14 22.25 -0.26
N THR A 37 3.22 22.47 0.50
CA THR A 37 3.35 23.63 1.40
C THR A 37 4.34 24.68 0.91
N GLU A 38 5.21 24.31 -0.03
CA GLU A 38 6.19 25.16 -0.72
C GLU A 38 6.42 24.56 -2.11
N GLY A 39 6.94 25.33 -3.07
CA GLY A 39 7.26 24.88 -4.44
C GLY A 39 6.24 25.30 -5.50
N PRO A 40 6.45 24.91 -6.77
CA PRO A 40 5.58 25.26 -7.90
C PRO A 40 4.12 24.83 -7.73
N HIS A 41 3.86 23.77 -6.96
CA HIS A 41 2.50 23.28 -6.68
C HIS A 41 1.98 23.72 -5.30
N ASN A 42 2.58 24.74 -4.68
CA ASN A 42 2.16 25.24 -3.37
C ASN A 42 0.64 25.51 -3.30
N GLY A 43 0.01 25.03 -2.23
CA GLY A 43 -1.43 25.14 -2.01
C GLY A 43 -2.24 23.97 -2.59
N LEU A 44 -1.62 23.07 -3.36
CA LEU A 44 -2.28 21.86 -3.83
C LEU A 44 -2.68 20.99 -2.63
N VAL A 45 -3.94 20.58 -2.63
CA VAL A 45 -4.51 19.60 -1.69
C VAL A 45 -5.24 18.52 -2.49
N LYS A 46 -4.85 17.26 -2.30
CA LYS A 46 -5.61 16.09 -2.75
C LYS A 46 -6.07 15.34 -1.51
N ASP A 47 -7.38 15.18 -1.35
CA ASP A 47 -7.99 14.49 -0.23
C ASP A 47 -8.92 13.41 -0.79
N SER A 48 -8.76 12.19 -0.28
CA SER A 48 -9.53 11.02 -0.68
C SER A 48 -10.41 10.50 0.46
N SER A 49 -10.64 11.31 1.48
CA SER A 49 -11.56 11.02 2.57
C SER A 49 -13.02 10.95 2.10
N PRO A 50 -13.87 10.12 2.74
CA PRO A 50 -13.56 9.20 3.84
C PRO A 50 -12.79 7.96 3.37
N MET A 51 -12.40 7.08 4.31
CA MET A 51 -11.81 5.78 3.95
C MET A 51 -12.71 5.04 2.95
N HIS A 52 -12.11 4.54 1.88
CA HIS A 52 -12.78 3.83 0.79
C HIS A 52 -11.97 2.60 0.41
N ASP A 53 -12.62 1.64 -0.21
CA ASP A 53 -11.96 0.47 -0.79
C ASP A 53 -11.06 0.89 -1.96
N ASP A 54 -9.78 0.52 -1.91
CA ASP A 54 -8.83 0.78 -3.00
C ASP A 54 -8.82 -0.34 -4.05
N ASN A 55 -9.67 -1.36 -3.88
CA ASN A 55 -9.80 -2.56 -4.71
C ASN A 55 -8.61 -3.51 -4.65
N TYR A 56 -7.78 -3.44 -3.61
CA TYR A 56 -6.76 -4.47 -3.40
C TYR A 56 -7.39 -5.84 -3.14
N SER A 57 -6.84 -6.87 -3.79
CA SER A 57 -7.38 -8.22 -3.79
C SER A 57 -6.28 -9.29 -3.91
N ARG A 58 -6.68 -10.55 -3.86
CA ARG A 58 -5.85 -11.73 -4.14
C ARG A 58 -5.24 -11.73 -5.54
N ALA A 59 -5.87 -11.07 -6.50
CA ALA A 59 -5.31 -10.91 -7.84
C ALA A 59 -4.06 -10.03 -7.87
N ASP A 60 -3.83 -9.24 -6.82
CA ASP A 60 -2.69 -8.34 -6.67
C ASP A 60 -1.49 -9.02 -5.98
N ASP A 61 -1.50 -10.35 -5.87
CA ASP A 61 -0.36 -11.11 -5.33
C ASP A 61 0.82 -11.10 -6.30
N THR A 62 1.77 -10.22 -5.99
CA THR A 62 3.01 -10.01 -6.75
C THR A 62 3.97 -11.20 -6.70
N ALA A 63 3.79 -12.15 -5.76
CA ALA A 63 4.60 -13.36 -5.69
C ALA A 63 4.06 -14.51 -6.58
N GLY A 64 2.89 -14.36 -7.20
CA GLY A 64 2.29 -15.37 -8.07
C GLY A 64 1.83 -16.63 -7.34
N ASN A 65 1.49 -16.51 -6.06
CA ASN A 65 0.94 -17.63 -5.30
C ASN A 65 -0.43 -18.06 -5.86
N THR A 66 -0.75 -19.33 -5.69
CA THR A 66 -2.04 -19.88 -6.10
C THR A 66 -3.15 -19.47 -5.12
N ILE A 67 -4.41 -19.60 -5.53
CA ILE A 67 -5.57 -19.25 -4.69
C ILE A 67 -5.65 -20.03 -3.38
N ASN A 68 -5.01 -21.20 -3.29
CA ASN A 68 -5.00 -22.05 -2.09
C ASN A 68 -3.82 -21.76 -1.15
N ASP A 69 -2.90 -20.88 -1.54
CA ASP A 69 -1.74 -20.55 -0.73
C ASP A 69 -2.12 -19.64 0.42
N VAL A 70 -1.48 -19.88 1.56
CA VAL A 70 -1.71 -19.08 2.76
C VAL A 70 -1.01 -17.73 2.70
N ASP A 71 0.01 -17.58 1.87
CA ASP A 71 0.80 -16.37 1.81
C ASP A 71 0.21 -15.44 0.73
N PHE A 72 0.27 -14.14 1.01
CA PHE A 72 -0.09 -13.06 0.09
C PHE A 72 0.99 -11.98 0.16
N VAL A 73 1.49 -11.57 -1.00
CA VAL A 73 2.57 -10.58 -1.09
C VAL A 73 2.19 -9.48 -2.07
N SER A 74 2.34 -8.24 -1.62
CA SER A 74 1.98 -7.10 -2.44
C SER A 74 3.03 -5.99 -2.40
N GLU A 75 3.16 -5.27 -3.51
CA GLU A 75 4.05 -4.10 -3.64
C GLU A 75 3.34 -2.79 -3.29
N ASP A 76 2.14 -2.86 -2.71
CA ASP A 76 1.40 -1.67 -2.30
C ASP A 76 2.24 -0.82 -1.35
N ASN A 77 2.53 0.40 -1.75
CA ASN A 77 3.38 1.32 -1.01
C ASN A 77 2.78 2.70 -1.09
N PRO A 78 2.41 3.32 0.05
CA PRO A 78 1.79 4.62 0.01
C PRO A 78 2.79 5.67 -0.46
N GLY A 79 2.36 6.54 -1.38
CA GLY A 79 3.20 7.56 -2.00
C GLY A 79 2.41 8.65 -2.70
N ALA A 80 3.11 9.72 -3.07
CA ALA A 80 2.60 10.80 -3.90
C ALA A 80 3.44 10.86 -5.19
N SER A 81 2.81 11.13 -6.33
CA SER A 81 3.44 11.24 -7.65
C SER A 81 3.16 12.60 -8.28
N GLY A 82 3.95 12.97 -9.30
CA GLY A 82 3.83 14.25 -10.00
C GLY A 82 4.25 15.45 -9.18
N LEU A 83 5.26 15.27 -8.31
CA LEU A 83 5.86 16.35 -7.52
C LEU A 83 7.00 16.99 -8.31
N ASP A 84 7.15 18.30 -8.16
CA ASP A 84 8.35 19.02 -8.56
C ASP A 84 9.44 18.87 -7.47
N ALA A 85 10.73 18.95 -7.85
CA ALA A 85 11.84 18.82 -6.91
C ALA A 85 11.82 19.89 -5.78
N ASP A 86 11.26 21.06 -6.06
CA ASP A 86 11.12 22.14 -5.09
C ASP A 86 9.85 22.03 -4.21
N ASP A 87 8.95 21.08 -4.52
CA ASP A 87 7.75 20.88 -3.74
C ASP A 87 8.04 20.32 -2.35
N LYS A 88 7.48 20.96 -1.33
CA LYS A 88 7.50 20.44 0.04
C LYS A 88 6.20 19.72 0.36
N LEU A 89 6.27 18.40 0.29
CA LEU A 89 5.18 17.48 0.56
C LEU A 89 4.87 17.41 2.06
N ASN A 90 3.58 17.37 2.38
CA ASN A 90 3.02 16.87 3.62
C ASN A 90 1.92 15.87 3.26
N TYR A 91 2.24 14.58 3.35
CA TYR A 91 1.38 13.48 2.96
C TYR A 91 1.04 12.62 4.18
N SER A 92 -0.22 12.23 4.29
CA SER A 92 -0.71 11.24 5.25
C SER A 92 -1.48 10.16 4.51
N PHE A 93 -1.20 8.91 4.83
CA PHE A 93 -1.92 7.75 4.32
C PHE A 93 -2.40 6.90 5.49
N THR A 94 -3.68 6.56 5.50
CA THR A 94 -4.30 5.71 6.51
C THR A 94 -4.88 4.48 5.83
N ALA A 95 -4.56 3.28 6.32
CA ALA A 95 -5.08 2.03 5.76
C ALA A 95 -5.59 1.08 6.85
N GLU A 96 -6.71 0.41 6.58
CA GLU A 96 -7.24 -0.76 7.29
C GLU A 96 -7.19 -1.96 6.34
N GLN A 97 -6.46 -3.01 6.72
CA GLN A 97 -6.36 -4.26 5.99
C GLN A 97 -7.34 -5.27 6.58
N MET A 98 -8.00 -6.03 5.72
CA MET A 98 -9.02 -7.02 6.10
C MET A 98 -8.77 -8.34 5.40
N ILE A 99 -9.05 -9.44 6.11
CA ILE A 99 -9.23 -10.75 5.50
C ILE A 99 -10.72 -11.09 5.55
N ILE A 100 -11.26 -11.47 4.41
CA ILE A 100 -12.67 -11.78 4.21
C ILE A 100 -12.83 -13.25 3.88
N ASP A 101 -13.77 -13.93 4.53
CA ASP A 101 -14.26 -15.25 4.14
C ASP A 101 -15.37 -15.09 3.09
N THR A 102 -15.06 -15.46 1.85
CA THR A 102 -15.97 -15.35 0.71
C THR A 102 -17.02 -16.46 0.69
N SER A 103 -16.83 -17.55 1.43
CA SER A 103 -17.79 -18.65 1.54
C SER A 103 -18.91 -18.36 2.56
N ASP A 104 -18.63 -17.56 3.58
CA ASP A 104 -19.60 -17.11 4.60
C ASP A 104 -20.09 -15.68 4.31
N GLY A 105 -20.57 -15.45 3.09
CA GLY A 105 -21.22 -14.18 2.72
C GLY A 105 -20.34 -12.93 2.83
N ASN A 106 -19.03 -13.06 2.55
CA ASN A 106 -18.03 -11.99 2.68
C ASN A 106 -17.86 -11.47 4.11
N LYS A 107 -17.91 -12.38 5.09
CA LYS A 107 -17.66 -12.05 6.48
C LYS A 107 -16.20 -11.65 6.70
N VAL A 108 -15.99 -10.54 7.41
CA VAL A 108 -14.65 -10.14 7.83
C VAL A 108 -14.20 -11.03 8.99
N ILE A 109 -13.11 -11.77 8.79
CA ILE A 109 -12.55 -12.70 9.78
C ILE A 109 -11.29 -12.17 10.47
N ALA A 110 -10.62 -11.18 9.86
CA ALA A 110 -9.51 -10.47 10.49
C ALA A 110 -9.43 -9.02 10.01
N LYS A 111 -8.96 -8.13 10.89
CA LYS A 111 -8.70 -6.72 10.59
C LYS A 111 -7.37 -6.27 11.19
N ARG A 112 -6.68 -5.36 10.51
CA ARG A 112 -5.48 -4.68 11.01
C ARG A 112 -5.50 -3.20 10.62
N GLY A 113 -5.31 -2.32 11.60
CA GLY A 113 -5.45 -0.88 11.43
C GLY A 113 -6.80 -0.35 11.94
N PRO A 114 -7.21 0.87 11.53
CA PRO A 114 -6.50 1.76 10.63
C PRO A 114 -5.16 2.25 11.22
N HIS A 115 -4.11 2.27 10.42
CA HIS A 115 -2.82 2.88 10.79
C HIS A 115 -2.49 4.01 9.83
N THR A 116 -1.96 5.11 10.35
CA THR A 116 -1.55 6.27 9.55
C THR A 116 -0.02 6.36 9.45
N ALA A 117 0.48 6.42 8.22
CA ALA A 117 1.85 6.81 7.90
C ALA A 117 1.87 8.27 7.43
N THR A 118 2.94 9.00 7.76
CA THR A 118 3.13 10.37 7.27
C THR A 118 4.49 10.54 6.62
N ILE A 119 4.53 11.31 5.53
CA ILE A 119 5.74 11.65 4.78
C ILE A 119 5.77 13.17 4.67
N LYS A 120 6.89 13.79 5.07
CA LYS A 120 7.07 15.24 5.02
C LYS A 120 8.46 15.57 4.49
N GLY A 121 8.57 16.59 3.65
CA GLY A 121 9.86 17.07 3.17
C GLY A 121 9.83 17.52 1.70
N LYS A 122 10.95 18.10 1.26
CA LYS A 122 11.25 18.30 -0.16
C LYS A 122 11.81 16.99 -0.72
N ASP A 123 11.28 16.55 -1.86
CA ASP A 123 11.63 15.29 -2.50
C ASP A 123 11.82 14.12 -1.49
N PRO A 124 10.76 13.76 -0.74
CA PRO A 124 10.94 12.90 0.43
C PRO A 124 11.25 11.43 0.10
N ARG A 125 11.27 11.05 -1.19
CA ARG A 125 11.61 9.71 -1.66
C ARG A 125 12.32 9.77 -3.02
N VAL A 126 13.64 9.84 -3.01
CA VAL A 126 14.47 9.46 -4.15
C VAL A 126 14.39 7.93 -4.28
N TYR A 127 13.75 7.43 -5.35
CA TYR A 127 13.87 6.02 -5.74
C TYR A 127 15.06 5.91 -6.69
N ASP A 128 16.23 5.63 -6.14
CA ASP A 128 17.47 5.59 -6.92
C ASP A 128 17.60 4.22 -7.60
N ASN A 129 16.99 4.07 -8.78
CA ASN A 129 17.26 2.91 -9.63
C ASN A 129 17.37 3.21 -11.13
N ALA A 130 18.15 4.25 -11.44
CA ALA A 130 19.12 4.16 -12.53
C ALA A 130 20.52 4.07 -11.89
N LEU A 131 21.11 2.87 -11.84
CA LEU A 131 22.48 2.62 -11.37
C LEU A 131 23.52 3.52 -12.10
N PRO A 132 24.80 3.56 -11.66
CA PRO A 132 25.36 4.25 -10.51
C PRO A 132 26.45 5.27 -10.94
N PHE A 133 26.61 6.41 -10.27
CA PHE A 133 27.83 7.22 -10.48
C PHE A 133 28.96 6.72 -9.56
N THR A 134 29.79 5.79 -10.05
CA THR A 134 31.09 5.54 -9.44
C THR A 134 32.06 6.65 -9.84
N ALA A 135 32.50 7.44 -8.87
CA ALA A 135 33.65 8.32 -9.03
C ALA A 135 34.94 7.56 -8.68
N THR A 136 35.75 7.28 -9.71
CA THR A 136 37.22 7.26 -9.65
C THR A 136 37.74 7.83 -10.95
#